data_AF-A0A4Y3TMF2-F1
#
_entry.id   AF-A0A4Y3TMF2-F1
#
_cell.length_a   1.000
_cell.length_b   1.000
_cell.length_c   1.000
_cell.angle_alpha   90.00
_cell.angle_beta   90.00
_cell.angle_gamma   90.00
#
_symmetry.space_group_name_H-M   'P 1'
#
loop_
_entity.id
_entity.type
_entity.pdbx_description
1 polymer ?
#
loop_
_entity_poly.entity_id
_entity_poly.type
_entity_poly.pdbx_seq_one_letter_code
_entity_poly.pdbx_strand_id
1 'polypeptide(L)' 'MSSRTLSLDLRERVVAVVLNGLSRRQAAERFGVSPASAVRWCALAAATGNSGRVTV' A
#
# COMPACT_ATOMS: atom_id res chain seq x y z
N MET A 1 11.99 -19.71 5.02
CA MET A 1 12.46 -18.32 4.90
C MET A 1 11.32 -17.44 4.38
N SER A 2 10.75 -16.65 5.29
CA SER A 2 10.26 -15.27 5.08
C SER A 2 9.17 -14.96 4.03
N SER A 3 8.10 -15.74 3.94
CA SER A 3 6.88 -15.33 3.19
C SER A 3 6.30 -13.99 3.64
N ARG A 4 6.50 -13.62 4.92
CA ARG A 4 6.06 -12.34 5.48
C ARG A 4 6.82 -11.13 4.91
N THR A 5 8.11 -11.29 4.61
CA THR A 5 8.94 -10.19 4.05
C THR A 5 8.55 -9.88 2.61
N LEU A 6 8.29 -10.91 1.79
CA LEU A 6 7.83 -10.72 0.41
C LEU A 6 6.48 -9.99 0.35
N SER A 7 5.60 -10.26 1.31
CA SER A 7 4.27 -9.67 1.38
C SER A 7 4.29 -8.20 1.78
N LEU A 8 5.21 -7.81 2.69
CA LEU A 8 5.39 -6.41 3.10
C LEU A 8 5.97 -5.57 1.96
N ASP A 9 6.99 -6.12 1.28
CA ASP A 9 7.65 -5.48 0.14
C ASP A 9 6.68 -5.24 -1.03
N LEU A 10 5.81 -6.23 -1.31
CA LEU A 10 4.78 -6.09 -2.34
C LEU A 10 3.76 -5.00 -2.00
N ARG A 11 3.35 -4.92 -0.73
CA ARG A 11 2.46 -3.87 -0.25
C ARG A 11 3.09 -2.49 -0.40
N GLU A 12 4.35 -2.33 0.01
CA GLU A 12 5.09 -1.07 -0.08
C GLU A 12 5.28 -0.64 -1.53
N ARG A 13 5.59 -1.58 -2.45
CA ARG A 13 5.68 -1.29 -3.88
C ARG A 13 4.34 -0.88 -4.49
N VAL A 14 3.24 -1.52 -4.10
CA VAL A 14 1.88 -1.11 -4.52
C VAL A 14 1.56 0.31 -4.03
N VAL A 15 1.86 0.65 -2.78
CA VAL A 15 1.64 1.99 -2.24
C VAL A 15 2.55 3.01 -2.93
N ALA A 16 3.82 2.69 -3.14
CA ALA A 16 4.78 3.57 -3.81
C ALA A 16 4.32 3.92 -5.24
N VAL A 17 3.85 2.97 -6.04
CA VAL A 17 3.35 3.29 -7.39
C VAL A 17 2.07 4.14 -7.35
N VAL A 18 1.19 3.93 -6.36
CA VAL A 18 -0.02 4.74 -6.19
C VAL A 18 0.34 6.18 -5.80
N LEU A 19 1.35 6.35 -4.93
CA LEU A 19 1.88 7.67 -4.57
C LEU A 19 2.55 8.37 -5.77
N ASN A 20 3.13 7.60 -6.70
CA ASN A 20 3.66 8.14 -7.97
C ASN A 20 2.56 8.53 -8.99
N GLY A 21 1.28 8.45 -8.63
CA GLY A 21 0.16 8.90 -9.47
C GLY A 21 -0.58 7.79 -10.22
N LEU A 22 -0.21 6.52 -10.03
CA LEU A 22 -0.99 5.41 -10.57
C LEU A 22 -2.28 5.18 -9.80
N SER A 23 -3.32 4.80 -10.53
CA SER A 23 -4.60 4.45 -9.92
C SER A 23 -4.45 3.18 -9.06
N ARG A 24 -5.14 3.12 -7.91
CA ARG A 24 -5.15 1.94 -7.02
C ARG A 24 -5.50 0.64 -7.74
N ARG A 25 -6.38 0.71 -8.76
CA ARG A 25 -6.73 -0.42 -9.64
C ARG A 25 -5.60 -0.82 -10.60
N GLN A 26 -4.96 0.14 -11.27
CA GLN A 26 -3.80 -0.13 -12.13
C GLN A 26 -2.62 -0.72 -11.35
N ALA A 27 -2.37 -0.23 -10.13
CA ALA A 27 -1.37 -0.81 -9.26
C ALA A 27 -1.73 -2.27 -8.92
N ALA A 28 -2.99 -2.55 -8.61
CA ALA A 28 -3.46 -3.90 -8.31
C ALA A 28 -3.25 -4.87 -9.50
N GLU A 29 -3.61 -4.44 -10.71
CA GLU A 29 -3.40 -5.22 -11.95
C GLU A 29 -1.91 -5.46 -12.22
N ARG A 30 -1.06 -4.45 -12.05
CA ARG A 30 0.39 -4.56 -12.30
C ARG A 30 1.09 -5.54 -11.37
N PHE A 31 0.64 -5.64 -10.13
CA PHE A 31 1.21 -6.54 -9.12
C PHE A 31 0.44 -7.86 -8.97
N GLY A 32 -0.63 -8.07 -9.74
CA GLY A 32 -1.44 -9.29 -9.68
C GLY A 32 -2.19 -9.47 -8.35
N VAL A 33 -2.54 -8.38 -7.67
CA VAL A 33 -3.27 -8.41 -6.41
C VAL A 33 -4.72 -7.94 -6.59
N SER A 34 -5.60 -8.39 -5.70
CA SER A 34 -7.00 -7.93 -5.72
C SER A 34 -7.08 -6.42 -5.46
N PRO A 35 -7.94 -5.67 -6.18
CA PRO A 35 -8.13 -4.23 -5.97
C PRO A 35 -8.49 -3.88 -4.52
N ALA A 36 -9.28 -4.74 -3.85
CA ALA A 36 -9.63 -4.58 -2.45
C ALA A 36 -8.40 -4.60 -1.52
N SER A 37 -7.42 -5.46 -1.79
CA SER A 37 -6.17 -5.54 -1.02
C SER A 37 -5.33 -4.29 -1.21
N ALA A 38 -5.17 -3.82 -2.45
CA ALA A 38 -4.44 -2.60 -2.76
C ALA A 38 -5.07 -1.37 -2.07
N VAL A 39 -6.40 -1.28 -2.04
CA VAL A 39 -7.13 -0.21 -1.33
C VAL A 39 -6.86 -0.27 0.18
N ARG A 40 -6.97 -1.44 0.82
CA ARG A 40 -6.67 -1.60 2.27
C ARG A 40 -5.24 -1.19 2.59
N TRP A 41 -4.28 -1.53 1.74
CA TRP A 41 -2.88 -1.18 1.92
C TRP A 41 -2.61 0.32 1.82
N CYS A 42 -3.21 0.99 0.84
CA CYS A 42 -3.13 2.44 0.71
C CYS A 42 -3.80 3.16 1.89
N ALA A 43 -4.97 2.67 2.32
CA ALA A 43 -5.68 3.23 3.48
C ALA A 43 -4.85 3.11 4.76
N LEU A 44 -4.23 1.94 4.98
CA LEU A 44 -3.40 1.74 6.15
C LEU A 44 -2.07 2.51 6.06
N ALA A 45 -1.50 2.71 4.86
CA ALA A 45 -0.34 3.59 4.68
C ALA A 45 -0.68 5.06 5.00
N ALA A 46 -1.85 5.54 4.57
CA ALA A 46 -2.34 6.88 4.92
C ALA A 46 -2.61 7.02 6.44
N ALA A 47 -3.15 5.99 7.09
CA ALA A 47 -3.37 5.97 8.53
C ALA A 47 -2.05 5.90 9.33
N THR A 48 -1.07 5.12 8.88
CA THR A 48 0.27 5.05 9.50
C THR A 48 1.01 6.38 9.36
N GLY A 49 0.86 7.09 8.22
CA GLY A 49 1.37 8.46 8.04
C GLY A 49 0.74 9.49 8.99
N ASN A 50 -0.39 9.16 9.63
CA ASN A 50 -1.08 10.02 10.59
C ASN A 50 -0.72 9.74 12.06
N SER A 51 0.16 8.77 12.37
CA SER A 51 0.57 8.49 13.76
C SER A 51 1.58 9.51 14.36
N GLY A 52 1.83 10.64 13.68
CA GLY A 52 2.83 11.63 14.10
C GLY A 52 2.35 13.07 14.27
N ARG A 53 1.03 13.36 14.27
CA ARG A 53 0.52 14.73 14.46
C ARG A 53 -0.73 14.76 15.34
N VAL A 54 -0.59 14.30 16.57
CA VAL A 54 -1.48 14.73 17.66
C VAL A 54 -0.92 16.05 18.19
N THR A 55 -1.44 17.15 17.65
CA THR A 55 -1.50 18.44 18.35
C THR A 55 -2.81 18.45 19.12
N VAL A 56 -2.74 18.26 20.44
CA VAL A 56 -3.67 18.83 21.42
C VAL A 56 -2.88 19.26 22.65
#